data_AF-L8JYT5-F1
#
_entry.id   AF-L8JYT5-F1
#
_cell.length_a   1.000
_cell.length_b   1.000
_cell.length_c   1.000
_cell.angle_alpha   90.00
_cell.angle_beta   90.00
_cell.angle_gamma   90.00
#
_symmetry.space_group_name_H-M   'P 1'
#
loop_
_entity.id
_entity.type
_entity.pdbx_description
1 polymer ?
#
loop_
_entity_poly.entity_id
_entity_poly.type
_entity_poly.pdbx_seq_one_letter_code
_entity_poly.pdbx_strand_id
1 'polypeptide(L)'
;MVWKTTTGTEIIFLYFLMQFLILNFFYLALILLIVKKWIYRIKNADDIRNVILSRDAALLLILLIIGFGPVYLLNNDYIPVSQTISRELQLILSIAMALLISGIWLMYVRKIDIYESEKWKYVITVFVLGAVSTELALMGYKTLTAIGIDLNGQIINDLIYCIFAIGGLEETVKIIPFLLLLKFTRAIDEPYDYILYPSISALGFAFVENIYYIDSSSLYNIGGRALYSTVAHMAFSSIIGYGMLLGKYRNMDTRQVKAFFVFFGLAMLAHGFYDFWIINYFVSSLSFLTTLFFLITIHIWFILKNNAINISTFYDPKVMLDNDRLKWYLVISLSSILMLGYVIVSIVHGLSSGNEYLTKAWLAYGYLVLYLTLSFSRYRIIKGHIGKLTVPMDFFIPKPVRKE
;
A
#
# COMPACT_ATOMS: atom_id res chain seq x y z
N MET A 1 -22.42 -39.99 26.63
CA MET A 1 -22.65 -38.81 25.77
C MET A 1 -21.27 -38.24 25.46
N VAL A 2 -20.68 -38.69 24.35
CA VAL A 2 -19.31 -38.35 23.96
C VAL A 2 -19.36 -36.97 23.32
N TRP A 3 -18.75 -35.97 23.96
CA TRP A 3 -18.42 -34.71 23.31
C TRP A 3 -17.42 -35.03 22.20
N LYS A 4 -17.91 -35.11 20.96
CA LYS A 4 -17.06 -35.12 19.77
C LYS A 4 -16.25 -33.84 19.80
N THR A 5 -14.95 -33.99 20.00
CA THR A 5 -13.94 -32.96 19.79
C THR A 5 -14.11 -32.44 18.37
N THR A 6 -14.60 -31.20 18.25
CA THR A 6 -14.49 -30.41 17.03
C THR A 6 -13.03 -30.42 16.61
N THR A 7 -12.78 -30.95 15.43
CA THR A 7 -11.42 -31.06 14.89
C THR A 7 -10.90 -29.65 14.62
N GLY A 8 -9.62 -29.36 14.89
CA GLY A 8 -9.04 -28.02 14.69
C GLY A 8 -9.26 -27.44 13.28
N THR A 9 -9.50 -28.32 12.30
CA THR A 9 -9.91 -28.02 10.92
C THR A 9 -11.28 -27.35 10.80
N GLU A 10 -12.27 -27.69 11.64
CA GLU A 10 -13.61 -27.08 11.61
C GLU A 10 -13.58 -25.66 12.15
N ILE A 11 -12.75 -25.40 13.17
CA ILE A 11 -12.53 -24.06 13.73
C ILE A 11 -11.81 -23.17 12.72
N ILE A 12 -10.79 -23.70 12.04
CA ILE A 12 -10.08 -23.00 10.95
C ILE A 12 -11.04 -22.69 9.79
N PHE A 13 -11.90 -23.65 9.42
CA PHE A 13 -12.91 -23.44 8.37
C PHE A 13 -13.95 -22.38 8.74
N LEU A 14 -14.52 -22.45 9.94
CA LEU A 14 -15.45 -21.43 10.46
C LEU A 14 -14.80 -20.05 10.54
N TYR A 15 -13.50 -20.00 10.85
CA TYR A 15 -12.71 -18.78 10.92
C TYR A 15 -12.47 -18.16 9.52
N PHE A 16 -12.08 -18.97 8.53
CA PHE A 16 -12.00 -18.54 7.12
C PHE A 16 -13.36 -18.10 6.58
N LEU A 17 -14.42 -18.83 6.93
CA LEU A 17 -15.79 -18.48 6.57
C LEU A 17 -16.20 -17.14 7.21
N MET A 18 -15.80 -16.87 8.45
CA MET A 18 -16.08 -15.59 9.11
C MET A 18 -15.29 -14.43 8.49
N GLN A 19 -14.00 -14.62 8.14
CA GLN A 19 -13.22 -13.61 7.40
C GLN A 19 -13.82 -13.34 6.01
N PHE A 20 -14.22 -14.40 5.32
CA PHE A 20 -14.94 -14.35 4.06
C PHE A 20 -16.23 -13.55 4.21
N LEU A 21 -17.06 -13.86 5.22
CA LEU A 21 -18.33 -13.18 5.45
C LEU A 21 -18.15 -11.70 5.84
N ILE A 22 -17.13 -11.34 6.63
CA ILE A 22 -16.87 -9.95 7.04
C ILE A 22 -16.41 -9.11 5.84
N LEU A 23 -15.43 -9.58 5.06
CA LEU A 23 -14.93 -8.89 3.87
C LEU A 23 -16.03 -8.77 2.80
N ASN A 24 -16.82 -9.83 2.58
CA ASN A 24 -17.97 -9.79 1.68
C ASN A 24 -19.11 -8.90 2.19
N PHE A 25 -19.33 -8.80 3.50
CA PHE A 25 -20.34 -7.91 4.07
C PHE A 25 -19.99 -6.44 3.82
N PHE A 26 -18.73 -6.05 4.08
CA PHE A 26 -18.29 -4.69 3.79
C PHE A 26 -18.30 -4.39 2.29
N TYR A 27 -17.95 -5.37 1.45
CA TYR A 27 -18.03 -5.25 -0.01
C TYR A 27 -19.48 -5.10 -0.51
N LEU A 28 -20.41 -5.95 -0.06
CA LEU A 28 -21.82 -5.88 -0.44
C LEU A 28 -22.45 -4.59 0.08
N ALA A 29 -22.18 -4.21 1.32
CA ALA A 29 -22.62 -2.93 1.88
C ALA A 29 -22.13 -1.76 1.03
N LEU A 30 -20.89 -1.83 0.51
CA LEU A 30 -20.30 -0.80 -0.31
C LEU A 30 -20.84 -0.76 -1.74
N ILE A 31 -21.05 -1.91 -2.40
CA ILE A 31 -21.81 -1.98 -3.66
C ILE A 31 -23.19 -1.37 -3.45
N LEU A 32 -23.90 -1.75 -2.39
CA LEU A 32 -25.23 -1.23 -2.08
C LEU A 32 -25.20 0.29 -1.85
N LEU A 33 -24.15 0.83 -1.23
CA LEU A 33 -23.97 2.28 -1.06
C LEU A 33 -23.73 3.00 -2.40
N ILE A 34 -22.89 2.45 -3.27
CA ILE A 34 -22.61 3.03 -4.59
C ILE A 34 -23.84 2.92 -5.49
N VAL A 35 -24.50 1.77 -5.51
CA VAL A 35 -25.77 1.53 -6.21
C VAL A 35 -26.85 2.46 -5.69
N LYS A 36 -27.01 2.62 -4.37
CA LYS A 36 -27.98 3.55 -3.77
C LYS A 36 -27.71 5.00 -4.19
N LYS A 37 -26.45 5.43 -4.19
CA LYS A 37 -26.04 6.77 -4.65
C LYS A 37 -26.28 6.93 -6.15
N TRP A 38 -25.98 5.92 -6.95
CA TRP A 38 -26.18 5.94 -8.39
C TRP A 38 -27.67 5.98 -8.77
N ILE A 39 -28.51 5.16 -8.12
CA ILE A 39 -29.98 5.19 -8.21
C ILE A 39 -30.50 6.58 -7.82
N TYR A 40 -30.01 7.16 -6.73
CA TYR A 40 -30.41 8.51 -6.33
C TYR A 40 -30.08 9.55 -7.41
N ARG A 41 -28.91 9.47 -8.04
CA ARG A 41 -28.54 10.38 -9.14
C ARG A 41 -29.39 10.16 -10.39
N ILE A 42 -29.70 8.90 -10.75
CA ILE A 42 -30.60 8.60 -11.87
C ILE A 42 -31.99 9.23 -11.61
N LYS A 43 -32.51 9.11 -10.39
CA LYS A 43 -33.82 9.67 -10.02
C LYS A 43 -33.89 11.20 -10.04
N ASN A 44 -32.75 11.89 -9.92
CA ASN A 44 -32.68 13.34 -9.78
C ASN A 44 -31.88 14.00 -10.92
N ALA A 45 -31.68 13.32 -12.05
CA ALA A 45 -30.92 13.87 -13.17
C ALA A 45 -31.82 14.35 -14.29
N ASP A 46 -31.55 15.58 -14.75
CA ASP A 46 -32.21 16.17 -15.91
C ASP A 46 -31.83 15.45 -17.23
N ASP A 47 -30.61 14.89 -17.28
CA ASP A 47 -30.14 14.03 -18.38
C ASP A 47 -29.51 12.75 -17.82
N ILE A 48 -30.20 11.64 -18.04
CA ILE A 48 -29.78 10.30 -17.61
C ILE A 48 -28.50 9.86 -18.32
N ARG A 49 -28.20 10.33 -19.55
CA ARG A 49 -26.97 9.96 -20.27
C ARG A 49 -25.72 10.42 -19.52
N ASN A 50 -25.76 11.59 -18.90
CA ASN A 50 -24.67 12.10 -18.07
C ASN A 50 -24.47 11.31 -16.78
N VAL A 51 -25.50 10.60 -16.31
CA VAL A 51 -25.41 9.69 -15.15
C VAL A 51 -24.91 8.30 -15.55
N ILE A 52 -25.31 7.80 -16.72
CA ILE A 52 -24.85 6.53 -17.28
C ILE A 52 -23.37 6.62 -17.71
N LEU A 53 -22.97 7.72 -18.34
CA LEU A 53 -21.57 8.03 -18.66
C LEU A 53 -20.82 8.65 -17.47
N SER A 54 -21.47 8.71 -16.30
CA SER A 54 -20.82 9.28 -15.14
C SER A 54 -19.67 8.40 -14.68
N ARG A 55 -18.69 9.08 -14.13
CA ARG A 55 -17.60 8.51 -13.35
C ARG A 55 -18.10 7.42 -12.37
N ASP A 56 -19.17 7.64 -11.60
CA ASP A 56 -19.70 6.62 -10.66
C ASP A 56 -20.18 5.32 -11.36
N ALA A 57 -20.72 5.41 -12.58
CA ALA A 57 -21.16 4.26 -13.37
C ALA A 57 -19.98 3.43 -13.90
N ALA A 58 -18.89 4.09 -14.33
CA ALA A 58 -17.65 3.42 -14.72
C ALA A 58 -17.01 2.69 -13.53
N LEU A 59 -17.10 3.24 -12.32
CA LEU A 59 -16.63 2.60 -11.07
C LEU A 59 -17.44 1.34 -10.76
N LEU A 60 -18.77 1.43 -10.84
CA LEU A 60 -19.65 0.26 -10.74
C LEU A 60 -19.32 -0.78 -11.81
N LEU A 61 -19.12 -0.37 -13.05
CA LEU A 61 -18.81 -1.27 -14.16
C LEU A 61 -17.44 -1.94 -13.98
N ILE A 62 -16.42 -1.22 -13.52
CA ILE A 62 -15.10 -1.78 -13.20
C ILE A 62 -15.21 -2.77 -12.04
N LEU A 63 -15.92 -2.43 -10.96
CA LEU A 63 -16.15 -3.33 -9.83
C LEU A 63 -16.93 -4.58 -10.25
N LEU A 64 -17.91 -4.43 -11.14
CA LEU A 64 -18.69 -5.54 -11.69
C LEU A 64 -17.90 -6.38 -12.69
N ILE A 65 -17.10 -5.78 -13.59
CA ILE A 65 -16.29 -6.50 -14.58
C ILE A 65 -15.20 -7.27 -13.88
N ILE A 66 -14.49 -6.63 -12.96
CA ILE A 66 -13.43 -7.32 -12.25
C ILE A 66 -14.14 -8.43 -11.41
N GLY A 67 -15.32 -8.19 -10.79
CA GLY A 67 -15.91 -9.05 -9.75
C GLY A 67 -16.80 -10.17 -10.28
N PHE A 68 -17.40 -9.98 -11.45
CA PHE A 68 -18.27 -10.94 -12.14
C PHE A 68 -17.75 -11.38 -13.52
N GLY A 69 -16.81 -10.64 -14.13
CA GLY A 69 -16.14 -11.04 -15.38
C GLY A 69 -15.53 -12.44 -15.36
N PRO A 70 -14.90 -12.90 -14.26
CA PRO A 70 -14.40 -14.29 -14.18
C PRO A 70 -15.50 -15.35 -14.19
N VAL A 71 -16.74 -15.05 -13.77
CA VAL A 71 -17.85 -16.02 -13.79
C VAL A 71 -18.25 -16.39 -15.22
N TYR A 72 -18.02 -15.50 -16.20
CA TYR A 72 -18.39 -15.75 -17.60
C TYR A 72 -17.32 -16.51 -18.39
N LEU A 73 -16.06 -16.56 -17.92
CA LEU A 73 -14.97 -17.30 -18.56
C LEU A 73 -14.86 -18.77 -18.06
N LEU A 74 -15.78 -19.20 -17.19
CA LEU A 74 -15.87 -20.54 -16.60
C LEU A 74 -16.20 -21.68 -17.58
N ASN A 75 -16.24 -21.46 -18.89
CA ASN A 75 -16.77 -22.44 -19.85
C ASN A 75 -15.82 -22.86 -20.98
N ASN A 76 -14.56 -22.40 -21.02
CA ASN A 76 -13.63 -22.79 -22.08
C ASN A 76 -12.28 -23.25 -21.52
N ASP A 77 -12.18 -24.55 -21.22
CA ASP A 77 -10.94 -25.27 -20.92
C ASP A 77 -10.03 -25.41 -22.16
N TYR A 78 -9.57 -24.29 -22.73
CA TYR A 78 -8.79 -24.28 -23.97
C TYR A 78 -7.41 -23.60 -23.88
N ILE A 79 -6.81 -23.54 -22.69
CA ILE A 79 -5.38 -23.25 -22.56
C ILE A 79 -4.70 -24.49 -21.97
N PRO A 80 -3.97 -25.29 -22.78
CA PRO A 80 -3.27 -26.45 -22.25
C PRO A 80 -2.23 -26.01 -21.22
N VAL A 81 -2.36 -26.59 -20.02
CA VAL A 81 -1.59 -26.33 -18.78
C VAL A 81 -0.10 -26.71 -18.90
N SER A 82 0.41 -27.06 -20.08
CA SER A 82 1.71 -27.75 -20.23
C SER A 82 2.90 -26.89 -20.64
N GLN A 83 2.78 -25.56 -20.75
CA GLN A 83 3.97 -24.72 -20.97
C GLN A 83 4.44 -24.11 -19.65
N THR A 84 5.36 -24.81 -18.97
CA THR A 84 6.22 -24.16 -17.99
C THR A 84 6.96 -23.04 -18.70
N ILE A 85 6.58 -21.79 -18.42
CA ILE A 85 7.30 -20.63 -18.97
C ILE A 85 8.77 -20.71 -18.59
N SER A 86 9.65 -20.14 -19.41
CA SER A 86 11.06 -20.07 -19.03
C SER A 86 11.22 -19.27 -17.74
N ARG A 87 12.18 -19.69 -16.90
CA ARG A 87 12.58 -18.96 -15.68
C ARG A 87 12.87 -17.48 -15.98
N GLU A 88 13.45 -17.22 -17.14
CA GLU A 88 13.78 -15.88 -17.65
C GLU A 88 12.52 -15.03 -17.88
N LEU A 89 11.48 -15.59 -18.51
CA LEU A 89 10.22 -14.89 -18.74
C LEU A 89 9.53 -14.54 -17.41
N GLN A 90 9.54 -15.45 -16.43
CA GLN A 90 8.99 -15.18 -15.10
C GLN A 90 9.69 -14.01 -14.41
N LEU A 91 11.03 -13.97 -14.48
CA LEU A 91 11.82 -12.89 -13.91
C LEU A 91 11.52 -11.56 -14.62
N ILE A 92 11.44 -11.54 -15.96
CA ILE A 92 11.08 -10.35 -16.73
C ILE A 92 9.71 -9.82 -16.33
N LEU A 93 8.70 -10.70 -16.20
CA LEU A 93 7.36 -10.34 -15.76
C LEU A 93 7.37 -9.79 -14.32
N SER A 94 8.17 -10.39 -13.44
CA SER A 94 8.31 -9.94 -12.05
C SER A 94 8.94 -8.54 -11.97
N ILE A 95 9.98 -8.27 -12.77
CA ILE A 95 10.60 -6.95 -12.91
C ILE A 95 9.60 -5.92 -13.47
N ALA A 96 8.88 -6.28 -14.53
CA ALA A 96 7.88 -5.40 -15.13
C ALA A 96 6.77 -5.04 -14.14
N MET A 97 6.25 -6.02 -13.39
CA MET A 97 5.20 -5.78 -12.39
C MET A 97 5.72 -4.98 -11.19
N ALA A 98 6.92 -5.29 -10.70
CA ALA A 98 7.54 -4.51 -9.62
C ALA A 98 7.74 -3.04 -10.04
N LEU A 99 8.22 -2.80 -11.26
CA LEU A 99 8.41 -1.45 -11.79
C LEU A 99 7.07 -0.71 -11.97
N LEU A 100 6.04 -1.41 -12.46
CA LEU A 100 4.70 -0.85 -12.60
C LEU A 100 4.11 -0.45 -11.25
N ILE A 101 4.24 -1.32 -10.23
CA ILE A 101 3.76 -1.07 -8.87
C ILE A 101 4.46 0.17 -8.29
N SER A 102 5.80 0.20 -8.29
CA SER A 102 6.54 1.34 -7.77
C SER A 102 6.29 2.62 -8.57
N GLY A 103 6.16 2.51 -9.89
CA GLY A 103 5.83 3.62 -10.78
C GLY A 103 4.46 4.24 -10.47
N ILE A 104 3.43 3.41 -10.23
CA ILE A 104 2.09 3.90 -9.89
C ILE A 104 2.10 4.69 -8.59
N TRP A 105 2.77 4.18 -7.57
CA TRP A 105 2.86 4.84 -6.27
C TRP A 105 3.78 6.06 -6.27
N LEU A 106 4.88 6.04 -7.04
CA LEU A 106 5.76 7.19 -7.27
C LEU A 106 4.98 8.33 -7.93
N MET A 107 4.23 8.01 -8.99
CA MET A 107 3.39 8.99 -9.67
C MET A 107 2.28 9.52 -8.76
N TYR A 108 1.74 8.69 -7.86
CA TYR A 108 0.77 9.12 -6.85
C TYR A 108 1.38 10.17 -5.90
N VAL A 109 2.51 9.88 -5.25
CA VAL A 109 3.15 10.84 -4.31
C VAL A 109 3.57 12.13 -5.02
N ARG A 110 4.03 12.05 -6.26
CA ARG A 110 4.33 13.24 -7.07
C ARG A 110 3.10 14.05 -7.46
N LYS A 111 1.95 13.43 -7.67
CA LYS A 111 0.70 14.18 -7.99
C LYS A 111 0.15 14.92 -6.77
N ILE A 112 0.59 14.55 -5.58
CA ILE A 112 0.21 15.19 -4.32
C ILE A 112 1.06 16.43 -4.03
N ASP A 113 2.23 16.49 -4.66
CA ASP A 113 3.14 17.62 -4.63
C ASP A 113 2.61 18.79 -5.49
N ILE A 114 1.74 19.60 -4.89
CA ILE A 114 0.92 20.58 -5.61
C ILE A 114 1.54 21.98 -5.69
N TYR A 115 2.46 22.34 -4.78
CA TYR A 115 2.97 23.70 -4.68
C TYR A 115 4.35 23.85 -5.33
N GLU A 116 5.31 22.98 -5.01
CA GLU A 116 6.64 22.95 -5.62
C GLU A 116 6.89 21.55 -6.20
N SER A 117 6.43 21.30 -7.44
CA SER A 117 6.59 19.97 -8.03
C SER A 117 8.05 19.61 -8.30
N GLU A 118 8.50 18.52 -7.68
CA GLU A 118 9.91 18.17 -7.67
C GLU A 118 10.54 17.79 -9.02
N LYS A 119 11.81 18.14 -9.21
CA LYS A 119 12.52 17.86 -10.47
C LYS A 119 12.76 16.36 -10.65
N TRP A 120 12.46 15.83 -11.85
CA TRP A 120 12.65 14.40 -12.17
C TRP A 120 14.04 13.85 -11.85
N LYS A 121 15.10 14.65 -12.02
CA LYS A 121 16.46 14.23 -11.66
C LYS A 121 16.58 13.82 -10.19
N TYR A 122 15.96 14.54 -9.24
CA TYR A 122 16.06 14.23 -7.82
C TYR A 122 15.19 13.03 -7.47
N VAL A 123 13.97 12.97 -8.00
CA VAL A 123 13.07 11.83 -7.83
C VAL A 123 13.71 10.54 -8.33
N ILE A 124 14.26 10.52 -9.55
CA ILE A 124 14.89 9.32 -10.11
C ILE A 124 16.15 8.97 -9.33
N THR A 125 16.95 9.97 -8.94
CA THR A 125 18.17 9.73 -8.13
C THR A 125 17.82 9.06 -6.81
N VAL A 126 16.84 9.58 -6.06
CA VAL A 126 16.43 8.99 -4.77
C VAL A 126 15.82 7.60 -4.97
N PHE A 127 15.02 7.39 -6.01
CA PHE A 127 14.47 6.07 -6.32
C PHE A 127 15.58 5.04 -6.59
N VAL A 128 16.56 5.39 -7.44
CA VAL A 128 17.68 4.50 -7.77
C VAL A 128 18.55 4.24 -6.56
N LEU A 129 18.89 5.27 -5.77
CA LEU A 129 19.64 5.10 -4.53
C LEU A 129 18.87 4.24 -3.51
N GLY A 130 17.53 4.37 -3.45
CA GLY A 130 16.66 3.50 -2.66
C GLY A 130 16.77 2.03 -3.08
N ALA A 131 16.71 1.76 -4.39
CA ALA A 131 16.89 0.41 -4.93
C ALA A 131 18.28 -0.16 -4.62
N VAL A 132 19.34 0.64 -4.79
CA VAL A 132 20.71 0.24 -4.43
C VAL A 132 20.86 -0.01 -2.93
N SER A 133 20.13 0.72 -2.08
CA SER A 133 20.18 0.54 -0.63
C SER A 133 19.67 -0.82 -0.17
N THR A 134 18.86 -1.52 -0.97
CA THR A 134 18.43 -2.90 -0.68
C THR A 134 19.61 -3.86 -0.56
N GLU A 135 20.67 -3.67 -1.34
CA GLU A 135 21.88 -4.50 -1.24
C GLU A 135 22.55 -4.37 0.13
N LEU A 136 22.48 -3.19 0.77
CA LEU A 136 23.01 -2.99 2.12
C LEU A 136 22.19 -3.76 3.17
N ALA A 137 20.86 -3.83 3.00
CA ALA A 137 20.02 -4.68 3.86
C ALA A 137 20.36 -6.17 3.68
N LEU A 138 20.53 -6.63 2.43
CA LEU A 138 20.94 -8.01 2.15
C LEU A 138 22.29 -8.38 2.77
N MET A 139 23.27 -7.47 2.73
CA MET A 139 24.55 -7.66 3.41
C MET A 139 24.39 -7.71 4.93
N GLY A 140 23.54 -6.85 5.50
CA GLY A 140 23.24 -6.87 6.93
C GLY A 140 22.60 -8.18 7.37
N TYR A 141 21.63 -8.70 6.62
CA TYR A 141 21.02 -10.02 6.90
C TYR A 141 22.05 -11.15 6.92
N LYS A 142 22.91 -11.22 5.89
CA LYS A 142 23.99 -12.23 5.83
C LYS A 142 24.91 -12.14 7.04
N THR A 143 25.22 -10.93 7.50
CA THR A 143 26.08 -10.70 8.68
C THR A 143 25.40 -11.19 9.95
N LEU A 144 24.12 -10.88 10.14
CA LEU A 144 23.33 -11.30 11.31
C LEU A 144 23.21 -12.83 11.38
N THR A 145 22.87 -13.49 10.27
CA THR A 145 22.83 -14.95 10.19
C THR A 145 24.19 -15.57 10.50
N ALA A 146 25.29 -14.98 10.02
CA ALA A 146 26.64 -15.50 10.27
C ALA A 146 27.05 -15.47 11.76
N ILE A 147 26.47 -14.57 12.56
CA ILE A 147 26.68 -14.51 14.01
C ILE A 147 25.57 -15.20 14.83
N GLY A 148 24.70 -15.97 14.16
CA GLY A 148 23.66 -16.78 14.81
C GLY A 148 22.39 -16.01 15.19
N ILE A 149 22.19 -14.79 14.67
CA ILE A 149 20.95 -14.04 14.82
C ILE A 149 20.08 -14.33 13.60
N ASP A 150 19.04 -15.14 13.77
CA ASP A 150 18.11 -15.52 12.71
C ASP A 150 16.70 -15.77 13.27
N LEU A 151 15.72 -15.85 12.38
CA LEU A 151 14.39 -16.37 12.69
C LEU A 151 14.51 -17.83 13.13
N ASN A 152 13.80 -18.19 14.18
CA ASN A 152 13.82 -19.56 14.72
C ASN A 152 12.41 -20.12 15.04
N GLY A 153 11.36 -19.38 14.67
CA GLY A 153 9.97 -19.76 14.88
C GLY A 153 9.42 -19.43 16.26
N GLN A 154 10.28 -19.08 17.23
CA GLN A 154 9.84 -18.69 18.56
C GLN A 154 9.30 -17.27 18.54
N ILE A 155 8.12 -17.07 19.12
CA ILE A 155 7.37 -15.80 19.11
C ILE A 155 8.23 -14.61 19.55
N ILE A 156 8.93 -14.73 20.68
CA ILE A 156 9.73 -13.61 21.23
C ILE A 156 10.96 -13.34 20.38
N ASN A 157 11.68 -14.38 19.94
CA ASN A 157 12.84 -14.24 19.08
C ASN A 157 12.46 -13.56 17.77
N ASP A 158 11.45 -14.10 17.10
CA ASP A 158 11.04 -13.61 15.78
C ASP A 158 10.47 -12.18 15.87
N LEU A 159 9.78 -11.82 16.95
CA LEU A 159 9.34 -10.43 17.18
C LEU A 159 10.53 -9.48 17.31
N ILE A 160 11.52 -9.83 18.14
CA ILE A 160 12.73 -9.02 18.32
C ILE A 160 13.51 -8.92 17.00
N TYR A 161 13.64 -10.04 16.29
CA TYR A 161 14.29 -10.09 14.99
C TYR A 161 13.57 -9.18 13.98
N CYS A 162 12.25 -9.30 13.84
CA CYS A 162 11.48 -8.46 12.92
C CYS A 162 11.59 -6.97 13.27
N ILE A 163 11.61 -6.60 14.56
CA ILE A 163 11.77 -5.19 14.97
C ILE A 163 13.18 -4.67 14.67
N PHE A 164 14.22 -5.34 15.17
CA PHE A 164 15.57 -4.77 15.14
C PHE A 164 16.39 -5.21 13.93
N ALA A 165 16.33 -6.49 13.55
CA ALA A 165 17.10 -7.03 12.44
C ALA A 165 16.47 -6.68 11.08
N ILE A 166 15.15 -6.78 10.95
CA ILE A 166 14.45 -6.39 9.71
C ILE A 166 14.11 -4.90 9.74
N GLY A 167 13.13 -4.48 10.55
CA GLY A 167 12.65 -3.10 10.58
C GLY A 167 13.77 -2.08 10.84
N GLY A 168 14.66 -2.36 11.79
CA GLY A 168 15.75 -1.47 12.15
C GLY A 168 16.77 -1.30 11.03
N LEU A 169 17.20 -2.41 10.43
CA LEU A 169 18.15 -2.40 9.32
C LEU A 169 17.56 -1.76 8.06
N GLU A 170 16.36 -2.18 7.67
CA GLU A 170 15.72 -1.68 6.44
C GLU A 170 15.41 -0.19 6.52
N GLU A 171 14.82 0.28 7.62
CA GLU A 171 14.53 1.71 7.76
C GLU A 171 15.81 2.54 7.85
N THR A 172 16.91 1.97 8.39
CA THR A 172 18.22 2.63 8.37
C THR A 172 18.72 2.83 6.94
N VAL A 173 18.70 1.79 6.10
CA VAL A 173 19.23 1.91 4.74
C VAL A 173 18.29 2.72 3.83
N LYS A 174 16.97 2.61 4.03
CA LYS A 174 15.95 3.37 3.29
C LYS A 174 16.02 4.87 3.53
N ILE A 175 16.42 5.32 4.73
CA ILE A 175 16.49 6.77 4.99
C ILE A 175 17.76 7.42 4.42
N ILE A 176 18.81 6.64 4.10
CA ILE A 176 20.10 7.17 3.60
C ILE A 176 19.93 8.04 2.34
N PRO A 177 19.24 7.61 1.27
CA PRO A 177 19.08 8.44 0.07
C PRO A 177 18.44 9.81 0.33
N PHE A 178 17.44 9.84 1.21
CA PHE A 178 16.81 11.09 1.64
C PHE A 178 17.78 11.98 2.42
N LEU A 179 18.55 11.43 3.36
CA LEU A 179 19.54 12.18 4.12
C LEU A 179 20.67 12.72 3.24
N LEU A 180 21.11 11.95 2.24
CA LEU A 180 22.09 12.39 1.25
C LEU A 180 21.54 13.56 0.44
N LEU A 181 20.29 13.46 -0.05
CA LEU A 181 19.66 14.55 -0.80
C LEU A 181 19.54 15.82 0.06
N LEU A 182 19.10 15.67 1.32
CA LEU A 182 18.94 16.77 2.27
C LEU A 182 20.27 17.47 2.57
N LYS A 183 21.37 16.71 2.67
CA LYS A 183 22.69 17.23 2.99
C LYS A 183 23.39 17.89 1.80
N PHE A 184 23.26 17.31 0.61
CA PHE A 184 24.09 17.65 -0.54
C PHE A 184 23.37 18.46 -1.61
N THR A 185 22.06 18.69 -1.48
CA THR A 185 21.29 19.47 -2.44
C THR A 185 20.37 20.47 -1.74
N ARG A 186 19.77 21.37 -2.51
CA ARG A 186 18.69 22.27 -2.06
C ARG A 186 17.33 21.80 -2.57
N ALA A 187 17.18 20.52 -2.91
CA ALA A 187 15.93 19.99 -3.42
C ALA A 187 14.83 20.00 -2.34
N ILE A 188 15.18 19.61 -1.11
CA ILE A 188 14.23 19.58 0.01
C ILE A 188 14.04 21.00 0.58
N ASP A 189 13.05 21.70 0.06
CA ASP A 189 12.72 23.08 0.43
C ASP A 189 11.25 23.28 0.87
N GLU A 190 10.37 22.31 0.62
CA GLU A 190 8.98 22.27 1.07
C GLU A 190 8.78 21.26 2.22
N PRO A 191 7.88 21.52 3.20
CA PRO A 191 7.49 20.51 4.19
C PRO A 191 7.01 19.18 3.60
N TYR A 192 6.33 19.16 2.45
CA TYR A 192 5.87 17.91 1.83
C TYR A 192 7.02 17.00 1.36
N ASP A 193 8.20 17.57 1.07
CA ASP A 193 9.39 16.82 0.65
C ASP A 193 9.88 15.82 1.69
N TYR A 194 9.62 16.12 2.96
CA TYR A 194 9.90 15.23 4.09
C TYR A 194 8.95 14.02 4.15
N ILE A 195 7.90 13.98 3.34
CA ILE A 195 7.06 12.80 3.10
C ILE A 195 7.41 12.20 1.73
N LEU A 196 7.56 13.04 0.72
CA LEU A 196 7.79 12.66 -0.68
C LEU A 196 9.09 11.86 -0.84
N TYR A 197 10.24 12.38 -0.41
CA TYR A 197 11.52 11.72 -0.66
C TYR A 197 11.76 10.45 0.16
N PRO A 198 11.40 10.37 1.46
CA PRO A 198 11.42 9.09 2.17
C PRO A 198 10.50 8.05 1.51
N SER A 199 9.33 8.47 1.01
CA SER A 199 8.44 7.58 0.24
C SER A 199 9.10 7.11 -1.06
N ILE A 200 9.75 7.99 -1.83
CA ILE A 200 10.44 7.63 -3.07
C ILE A 200 11.62 6.69 -2.79
N SER A 201 12.38 6.92 -1.73
CA SER A 201 13.47 6.05 -1.31
C SER A 201 12.95 4.65 -0.96
N ALA A 202 11.88 4.59 -0.16
CA ALA A 202 11.20 3.35 0.17
C ALA A 202 10.60 2.64 -1.05
N LEU A 203 10.09 3.37 -2.05
CA LEU A 203 9.60 2.80 -3.31
C LEU A 203 10.72 2.17 -4.15
N GLY A 204 11.91 2.76 -4.13
CA GLY A 204 13.12 2.19 -4.72
C GLY A 204 13.52 0.89 -4.04
N PHE A 205 13.54 0.88 -2.71
CA PHE A 205 13.82 -0.33 -1.95
C PHE A 205 12.78 -1.43 -2.21
N ALA A 206 11.49 -1.06 -2.13
CA ALA A 206 10.38 -1.96 -2.36
C ALA A 206 10.35 -2.51 -3.79
N PHE A 207 10.88 -1.77 -4.78
CA PHE A 207 11.00 -2.28 -6.15
C PHE A 207 11.86 -3.55 -6.20
N VAL A 208 13.03 -3.57 -5.54
CA VAL A 208 13.92 -4.73 -5.54
C VAL A 208 13.31 -5.90 -4.77
N GLU A 209 12.71 -5.65 -3.61
CA GLU A 209 12.00 -6.70 -2.88
C GLU A 209 10.79 -7.23 -3.65
N ASN A 210 10.03 -6.35 -4.30
CA ASN A 210 8.87 -6.74 -5.10
C ASN A 210 9.29 -7.73 -6.20
N ILE A 211 10.46 -7.54 -6.84
CA ILE A 211 11.00 -8.51 -7.80
C ILE A 211 11.12 -9.87 -7.13
N TYR A 212 11.84 -9.95 -6.00
CA TYR A 212 12.08 -11.22 -5.30
C TYR A 212 10.79 -11.91 -4.86
N TYR A 213 9.85 -11.17 -4.24
CA TYR A 213 8.61 -11.75 -3.73
C TYR A 213 7.61 -12.12 -4.82
N ILE A 214 7.49 -11.33 -5.88
CA ILE A 214 6.63 -11.67 -7.02
C ILE A 214 7.19 -12.91 -7.71
N ASP A 215 8.50 -12.96 -7.89
CA ASP A 215 9.17 -14.04 -8.57
C ASP A 215 9.13 -15.36 -7.79
N SER A 216 9.52 -15.34 -6.50
CA SER A 216 9.48 -16.53 -5.63
C SER A 216 8.07 -17.08 -5.39
N SER A 217 7.04 -16.22 -5.50
CA SER A 217 5.65 -16.63 -5.41
C SER A 217 5.06 -17.13 -6.72
N SER A 218 5.88 -17.34 -7.77
CA SER A 218 5.40 -17.72 -9.11
C SER A 218 4.33 -16.75 -9.65
N LEU A 219 4.53 -15.45 -9.44
CA LEU A 219 3.67 -14.34 -9.87
C LEU A 219 2.37 -14.16 -9.07
N TYR A 220 2.10 -14.98 -8.04
CA TYR A 220 0.86 -14.89 -7.25
C TYR A 220 0.82 -13.72 -6.25
N ASN A 221 1.97 -13.15 -5.87
CA ASN A 221 2.02 -12.09 -4.84
C ASN A 221 1.89 -10.66 -5.41
N ILE A 222 1.53 -10.48 -6.68
CA ILE A 222 1.41 -9.15 -7.31
C ILE A 222 0.46 -8.22 -6.51
N GLY A 223 -0.74 -8.69 -6.16
CA GLY A 223 -1.73 -7.89 -5.43
C GLY A 223 -1.29 -7.50 -4.02
N GLY A 224 -0.72 -8.45 -3.27
CA GLY A 224 -0.22 -8.20 -1.91
C GLY A 224 0.92 -7.19 -1.88
N ARG A 225 1.87 -7.30 -2.81
CA ARG A 225 2.97 -6.35 -2.96
C ARG A 225 2.47 -4.96 -3.37
N ALA A 226 1.49 -4.88 -4.27
CA ALA A 226 0.93 -3.62 -4.74
C ALA A 226 0.11 -2.84 -3.70
N LEU A 227 -0.70 -3.55 -2.91
CA LEU A 227 -1.73 -2.93 -2.06
C LEU A 227 -1.37 -2.91 -0.58
N TYR A 228 -0.48 -3.79 -0.12
CA TYR A 228 0.03 -3.77 1.24
C TYR A 228 1.49 -3.32 1.30
N SER A 229 2.43 -4.18 0.91
CA SER A 229 3.84 -4.01 1.25
C SER A 229 4.42 -2.71 0.69
N THR A 230 4.18 -2.38 -0.58
CA THR A 230 4.70 -1.14 -1.17
C THR A 230 4.17 0.11 -0.46
N VAL A 231 2.89 0.10 -0.09
CA VAL A 231 2.24 1.22 0.62
C VAL A 231 2.76 1.30 2.07
N ALA A 232 2.97 0.16 2.72
CA ALA A 232 3.51 0.07 4.06
C ALA A 232 4.95 0.62 4.11
N HIS A 233 5.82 0.26 3.17
CA HIS A 233 7.18 0.81 3.08
C HIS A 233 7.17 2.34 2.95
N MET A 234 6.35 2.90 2.05
CA MET A 234 6.19 4.36 1.95
C MET A 234 5.75 4.96 3.28
N ALA A 235 4.78 4.32 3.95
CA ALA A 235 4.22 4.81 5.19
C ALA A 235 5.24 4.82 6.32
N PHE A 236 5.99 3.72 6.51
CA PHE A 236 6.98 3.57 7.57
C PHE A 236 8.14 4.57 7.40
N SER A 237 8.76 4.65 6.22
CA SER A 237 9.87 5.59 6.02
C SER A 237 9.43 7.06 6.10
N SER A 238 8.17 7.36 5.74
CA SER A 238 7.58 8.70 5.92
C SER A 238 7.44 9.11 7.38
N ILE A 239 7.33 8.17 8.34
CA ILE A 239 7.29 8.50 9.78
C ILE A 239 8.60 9.20 10.18
N ILE A 240 9.75 8.70 9.70
CA ILE A 240 11.06 9.27 9.99
C ILE A 240 11.17 10.70 9.43
N GLY A 241 10.81 10.85 8.16
CA GLY A 241 10.81 12.15 7.49
C GLY A 241 9.88 13.16 8.16
N TYR A 242 8.69 12.74 8.59
CA TYR A 242 7.78 13.59 9.35
C TYR A 242 8.37 14.04 10.70
N GLY A 243 9.11 13.18 11.38
CA GLY A 243 9.86 13.56 12.60
C GLY A 243 10.85 14.70 12.33
N MET A 244 11.57 14.63 11.20
CA MET A 244 12.50 15.69 10.78
C MET A 244 11.79 16.97 10.35
N LEU A 245 10.64 16.86 9.67
CA LEU A 245 9.76 17.99 9.35
C LEU A 245 9.35 18.73 10.62
N LEU A 246 8.87 18.02 11.65
CA LEU A 246 8.49 18.64 12.93
C LEU A 246 9.70 19.32 13.57
N GLY A 247 10.88 18.70 13.49
CA GLY A 247 12.15 19.27 13.92
C GLY A 247 12.43 20.64 13.30
N LYS A 248 12.31 20.74 11.97
CA LYS A 248 12.65 21.94 11.19
C LYS A 248 11.58 23.03 11.26
N TYR A 249 10.31 22.68 11.06
CA TYR A 249 9.25 23.68 10.83
C TYR A 249 8.43 24.03 12.08
N ARG A 250 8.69 23.40 13.23
CA ARG A 250 7.98 23.71 14.49
C ARG A 250 8.89 24.24 15.59
N ASN A 251 10.07 24.78 15.23
CA ASN A 251 11.05 25.33 16.16
C ASN A 251 11.31 24.38 17.35
N MET A 252 11.43 23.07 17.06
CA MET A 252 11.91 22.10 18.05
C MET A 252 13.45 22.19 18.13
N ASP A 253 13.97 23.42 18.25
CA ASP A 253 15.36 23.80 17.96
C ASP A 253 16.40 23.14 18.87
N THR A 254 15.98 22.56 19.99
CA THR A 254 16.85 21.76 20.89
C THR A 254 16.68 20.24 20.73
N ARG A 255 15.84 19.75 19.80
CA ARG A 255 15.42 18.34 19.74
C ARG A 255 15.29 17.75 18.34
N GLN A 256 15.81 18.36 17.27
CA GLN A 256 15.71 17.79 15.91
C GLN A 256 16.28 16.37 15.81
N VAL A 257 17.47 16.15 16.39
CA VAL A 257 18.10 14.82 16.48
C VAL A 257 17.25 13.87 17.32
N LYS A 258 16.68 14.35 18.43
CA LYS A 258 15.78 13.55 19.27
C LYS A 258 14.51 13.16 18.52
N ALA A 259 13.93 14.08 17.74
CA ALA A 259 12.76 13.80 16.92
C ALA A 259 13.08 12.76 15.85
N PHE A 260 14.24 12.86 15.18
CA PHE A 260 14.70 11.82 14.26
C PHE A 260 14.73 10.44 14.93
N PHE A 261 15.43 10.27 16.05
CA PHE A 261 15.53 8.96 16.70
C PHE A 261 14.21 8.42 17.27
N VAL A 262 13.34 9.30 17.78
CA VAL A 262 12.00 8.88 18.23
C VAL A 262 11.17 8.37 17.07
N PHE A 263 11.11 9.11 15.97
CA PHE A 263 10.31 8.71 14.80
C PHE A 263 10.95 7.55 14.03
N PHE A 264 12.28 7.43 14.05
CA PHE A 264 13.00 6.24 13.60
C PHE A 264 12.59 5.00 14.41
N GLY A 265 12.57 5.09 15.74
CA GLY A 265 12.09 4.00 16.59
C GLY A 265 10.63 3.63 16.30
N LEU A 266 9.77 4.61 16.04
CA LEU A 266 8.38 4.35 15.63
C LEU A 266 8.27 3.66 14.27
N ALA A 267 9.06 4.07 13.28
CA ALA A 267 9.11 3.44 11.96
C ALA A 267 9.61 1.99 12.05
N MET A 268 10.70 1.77 12.79
CA MET A 268 11.29 0.46 13.07
C MET A 268 10.27 -0.48 13.74
N LEU A 269 9.59 0.00 14.79
CA LEU A 269 8.56 -0.78 15.49
C LEU A 269 7.37 -1.08 14.58
N ALA A 270 6.91 -0.11 13.80
CA ALA A 270 5.78 -0.28 12.90
C ALA A 270 6.07 -1.30 11.80
N HIS A 271 7.26 -1.21 11.20
CA HIS A 271 7.72 -2.13 10.17
C HIS A 271 7.91 -3.54 10.72
N GLY A 272 8.66 -3.69 11.81
CA GLY A 272 8.87 -5.00 12.42
C GLY A 272 7.59 -5.64 12.95
N PHE A 273 6.63 -4.85 13.43
CA PHE A 273 5.31 -5.37 13.79
C PHE A 273 4.60 -5.92 12.55
N TYR A 274 4.57 -5.17 11.44
CA TYR A 274 3.98 -5.64 10.18
C TYR A 274 4.60 -6.96 9.71
N ASP A 275 5.92 -7.07 9.70
CA ASP A 275 6.61 -8.29 9.26
C ASP A 275 6.42 -9.46 10.21
N PHE A 276 6.46 -9.22 11.52
CA PHE A 276 6.25 -10.28 12.52
C PHE A 276 4.92 -11.01 12.31
N TRP A 277 3.83 -10.28 12.06
CA TRP A 277 2.51 -10.85 11.82
C TRP A 277 2.38 -11.57 10.47
N ILE A 278 3.33 -11.39 9.56
CA ILE A 278 3.34 -12.08 8.27
C ILE A 278 4.26 -13.31 8.33
N ILE A 279 5.42 -13.16 8.96
CA ILE A 279 6.52 -14.13 8.92
C ILE A 279 6.34 -15.25 9.94
N ASN A 280 6.01 -14.93 11.20
CA ASN A 280 5.98 -15.95 12.24
C ASN A 280 4.77 -16.90 12.06
N TYR A 281 5.05 -18.20 12.00
CA TYR A 281 4.08 -19.24 11.66
C TYR A 281 2.86 -19.28 12.58
N PHE A 282 3.02 -19.07 13.88
CA PHE A 282 1.91 -19.16 14.83
C PHE A 282 0.97 -17.97 14.71
N VAL A 283 1.54 -16.78 14.57
CA VAL A 283 0.78 -15.52 14.57
C VAL A 283 0.25 -15.14 13.20
N SER A 284 0.82 -15.65 12.11
CA SER A 284 0.37 -15.39 10.74
C SER A 284 -1.05 -15.89 10.46
N SER A 285 -1.55 -16.82 11.28
CA SER A 285 -2.97 -17.20 11.33
C SER A 285 -3.91 -16.04 11.68
N LEU A 286 -3.41 -14.97 12.32
CA LEU A 286 -4.16 -13.77 12.72
C LEU A 286 -3.95 -12.62 11.73
N SER A 287 -3.89 -12.91 10.43
CA SER A 287 -3.68 -11.93 9.34
C SER A 287 -4.62 -10.71 9.34
N PHE A 288 -5.78 -10.80 10.01
CA PHE A 288 -6.66 -9.65 10.22
C PHE A 288 -6.01 -8.56 11.07
N LEU A 289 -5.11 -8.89 12.00
CA LEU A 289 -4.37 -7.92 12.80
C LEU A 289 -3.37 -7.16 11.95
N THR A 290 -2.69 -7.84 11.01
CA THR A 290 -1.85 -7.18 9.99
C THR A 290 -2.67 -6.19 9.18
N THR A 291 -3.88 -6.59 8.77
CA THR A 291 -4.78 -5.72 8.02
C THR A 291 -5.23 -4.53 8.84
N LEU A 292 -5.68 -4.74 10.08
CA LEU A 292 -6.08 -3.68 10.99
C LEU A 292 -4.94 -2.68 11.23
N PHE A 293 -3.75 -3.18 11.54
CA PHE A 293 -2.55 -2.38 11.73
C PHE A 293 -2.18 -1.60 10.47
N PHE A 294 -2.27 -2.23 9.30
CA PHE A 294 -2.05 -1.57 8.03
C PHE A 294 -3.04 -0.41 7.82
N LEU A 295 -4.34 -0.61 8.03
CA LEU A 295 -5.34 0.45 7.90
C LEU A 295 -5.07 1.62 8.86
N ILE A 296 -4.70 1.33 10.11
CA ILE A 296 -4.29 2.34 11.09
C ILE A 296 -3.06 3.11 10.58
N THR A 297 -2.07 2.40 10.05
CA THR A 297 -0.84 2.99 9.49
C THR A 297 -1.16 3.92 8.31
N ILE A 298 -2.04 3.51 7.39
CA ILE A 298 -2.48 4.35 6.27
C ILE A 298 -3.21 5.60 6.75
N HIS A 299 -4.08 5.46 7.76
CA HIS A 299 -4.76 6.61 8.37
C HIS A 299 -3.76 7.58 9.02
N ILE A 300 -2.74 7.07 9.72
CA ILE A 300 -1.67 7.90 10.29
C ILE A 300 -0.92 8.60 9.17
N TRP A 301 -0.48 7.88 8.13
CA TRP A 301 0.24 8.45 7.00
C TRP A 301 -0.57 9.55 6.31
N PHE A 302 -1.88 9.35 6.15
CA PHE A 302 -2.79 10.37 5.63
C PHE A 302 -2.74 11.66 6.45
N ILE A 303 -2.71 11.56 7.78
CA ILE A 303 -2.54 12.73 8.66
C ILE A 303 -1.16 13.36 8.47
N LEU A 304 -0.08 12.57 8.43
CA LEU A 304 1.29 13.07 8.25
C LEU A 304 1.41 13.90 6.96
N LYS A 305 0.95 13.31 5.86
CA LYS A 305 0.95 13.92 4.54
C LYS A 305 0.11 15.19 4.49
N ASN A 306 -1.08 15.20 5.09
CA ASN A 306 -1.92 16.40 5.12
C ASN A 306 -1.31 17.51 5.97
N ASN A 307 -0.73 17.17 7.12
CA ASN A 307 -0.03 18.13 7.96
C ASN A 307 1.12 18.77 7.20
N ALA A 308 1.91 17.98 6.46
CA ALA A 308 3.01 18.48 5.66
C ALA A 308 2.53 19.49 4.58
N ILE A 309 1.50 19.15 3.81
CA ILE A 309 0.94 20.08 2.80
C ILE A 309 0.33 21.33 3.42
N ASN A 310 -0.40 21.19 4.53
CA ASN A 310 -1.10 22.32 5.15
C ASN A 310 -0.14 23.40 5.66
N ILE A 311 1.09 23.02 6.04
CA ILE A 311 2.11 23.95 6.52
C ILE A 311 3.09 24.38 5.42
N SER A 312 2.82 24.05 4.16
CA SER A 312 3.70 24.40 3.04
C SER A 312 4.03 25.89 3.02
N THR A 313 5.32 26.19 2.83
CA THR A 313 5.83 27.55 2.64
C THR A 313 5.51 28.11 1.25
N PHE A 314 5.13 27.24 0.30
CA PHE A 314 4.76 27.59 -1.07
C PHE A 314 3.24 27.68 -1.28
N TYR A 315 2.47 27.79 -0.18
CA TYR A 315 1.01 27.86 -0.24
C TYR A 315 0.50 28.93 -1.21
N ASP A 316 -0.29 28.51 -2.20
CA ASP A 316 -1.08 29.37 -3.08
C ASP A 316 -2.57 29.01 -2.97
N PRO A 317 -3.46 29.93 -2.55
CA PRO A 317 -4.89 29.65 -2.45
C PRO A 317 -5.58 29.33 -3.78
N LYS A 318 -4.96 29.63 -4.93
CA LYS A 318 -5.46 29.27 -6.27
C LYS A 318 -5.15 27.82 -6.64
N VAL A 319 -4.14 27.22 -6.00
CA VAL A 319 -3.76 25.83 -6.24
C VAL A 319 -4.69 24.92 -5.46
N MET A 320 -5.48 24.13 -6.18
CA MET A 320 -6.37 23.14 -5.61
C MET A 320 -6.03 21.77 -6.16
N LEU A 321 -5.97 20.78 -5.26
CA LEU A 321 -5.77 19.39 -5.65
C LEU A 321 -7.07 18.80 -6.18
N ASP A 322 -7.04 18.27 -7.41
CA ASP A 322 -8.18 17.57 -8.00
C ASP A 322 -8.30 16.16 -7.39
N ASN A 323 -9.05 16.10 -6.29
CA ASN A 323 -9.38 14.87 -5.57
C ASN A 323 -10.03 13.83 -6.47
N ASP A 324 -10.88 14.23 -7.41
CA ASP A 324 -11.56 13.29 -8.29
C ASP A 324 -10.57 12.69 -9.29
N ARG A 325 -9.68 13.48 -9.87
CA ARG A 325 -8.63 12.97 -10.75
C ARG A 325 -7.69 12.00 -10.02
N LEU A 326 -7.32 12.29 -8.78
CA LEU A 326 -6.51 11.37 -7.95
C LEU A 326 -7.25 10.07 -7.63
N LYS A 327 -8.53 10.17 -7.28
CA LYS A 327 -9.39 9.01 -7.03
C LYS A 327 -9.43 8.09 -8.25
N TRP A 328 -9.67 8.66 -9.44
CA TRP A 328 -9.72 7.90 -10.69
C TRP A 328 -8.40 7.27 -11.05
N TYR A 329 -7.31 8.02 -10.87
CA TYR A 329 -5.97 7.50 -11.05
C TYR A 329 -5.74 6.25 -10.18
N LEU A 330 -6.08 6.30 -8.89
CA LEU A 330 -5.91 5.16 -7.96
C LEU A 330 -6.82 3.99 -8.30
N VAL A 331 -8.12 4.21 -8.52
CA VAL A 331 -9.05 3.12 -8.88
C VAL A 331 -8.57 2.41 -10.13
N ILE A 332 -8.26 3.15 -11.20
CA ILE A 332 -7.88 2.57 -12.48
C ILE A 332 -6.54 1.85 -12.35
N SER A 333 -5.52 2.49 -11.77
CA SER A 333 -4.17 1.90 -11.69
C SER A 333 -4.12 0.66 -10.79
N LEU A 334 -4.72 0.71 -9.60
CA LEU A 334 -4.72 -0.42 -8.66
C LEU A 334 -5.56 -1.59 -9.18
N SER A 335 -6.71 -1.30 -9.80
CA SER A 335 -7.52 -2.32 -10.45
C SER A 335 -6.81 -2.94 -11.66
N SER A 336 -6.09 -2.13 -12.43
CA SER A 336 -5.31 -2.61 -13.57
C SER A 336 -4.17 -3.54 -13.14
N ILE A 337 -3.50 -3.28 -12.00
CA ILE A 337 -2.49 -4.19 -11.46
C ILE A 337 -3.11 -5.57 -11.15
N LEU A 338 -4.27 -5.61 -10.49
CA LEU A 338 -4.94 -6.88 -10.17
C LEU A 338 -5.35 -7.62 -11.46
N MET A 339 -5.86 -6.90 -12.45
CA MET A 339 -6.23 -7.50 -13.74
C MET A 339 -5.03 -7.98 -14.54
N LEU A 340 -3.92 -7.25 -14.54
CA LEU A 340 -2.68 -7.70 -15.16
C LEU A 340 -2.15 -8.95 -14.45
N GLY A 341 -2.22 -9.00 -13.12
CA GLY A 341 -1.91 -10.21 -12.35
C GLY A 341 -2.77 -11.41 -12.79
N TYR A 342 -4.08 -11.22 -12.98
CA TYR A 342 -4.96 -12.26 -13.50
C TYR A 342 -4.53 -12.74 -14.89
N VAL A 343 -4.28 -11.82 -15.82
CA VAL A 343 -3.86 -12.15 -17.19
C VAL A 343 -2.53 -12.91 -17.17
N ILE A 344 -1.56 -12.43 -16.41
CA ILE A 344 -0.25 -13.04 -16.26
C ILE A 344 -0.39 -14.46 -15.67
N VAL A 345 -1.07 -14.62 -14.54
CA VAL A 345 -1.27 -15.94 -13.93
C VAL A 345 -2.05 -16.87 -14.85
N SER A 346 -3.03 -16.37 -15.60
CA SER A 346 -3.79 -17.15 -16.57
C SER A 346 -2.93 -17.67 -17.72
N ILE A 347 -2.04 -16.84 -18.25
CA ILE A 347 -1.12 -17.21 -19.34
C ILE A 347 -0.09 -18.22 -18.84
N VAL A 348 0.40 -18.02 -17.61
CA VAL A 348 1.54 -18.80 -17.07
C VAL A 348 1.10 -20.12 -16.46
N HIS A 349 -0.01 -20.14 -15.72
CA HIS A 349 -0.48 -21.28 -14.94
C HIS A 349 -1.81 -21.85 -15.42
N GLY A 350 -2.41 -21.26 -16.45
CA GLY A 350 -3.70 -21.64 -17.01
C GLY A 350 -4.88 -20.86 -16.44
N LEU A 351 -6.01 -20.90 -17.16
CA LEU A 351 -7.21 -20.12 -16.83
C LEU A 351 -7.78 -20.43 -15.44
N SER A 352 -7.72 -21.69 -14.99
CA SER A 352 -8.23 -22.08 -13.66
C SER A 352 -7.44 -21.38 -12.54
N SER A 353 -6.11 -21.41 -12.61
CA SER A 353 -5.22 -20.68 -11.69
C SER A 353 -5.42 -19.17 -11.77
N GLY A 354 -5.63 -18.63 -12.98
CA GLY A 354 -6.02 -17.24 -13.16
C GLY A 354 -7.30 -16.90 -12.40
N ASN A 355 -8.38 -17.66 -12.62
CA ASN A 355 -9.67 -17.44 -11.97
C ASN A 355 -9.56 -17.55 -10.45
N GLU A 356 -8.77 -18.50 -9.95
CA GLU A 356 -8.44 -18.61 -8.53
C GLU A 356 -7.69 -17.39 -8.01
N TYR A 357 -6.65 -16.92 -8.71
CA TYR A 357 -5.91 -15.71 -8.38
C TYR A 357 -6.84 -14.50 -8.31
N LEU A 358 -7.71 -14.31 -9.32
CA LEU A 358 -8.61 -13.15 -9.36
C LEU A 358 -9.64 -13.22 -8.24
N THR A 359 -10.22 -14.39 -7.98
CA THR A 359 -11.18 -14.60 -6.88
C THR A 359 -10.52 -14.30 -5.53
N LYS A 360 -9.31 -14.81 -5.29
CA LYS A 360 -8.54 -14.53 -4.07
C LYS A 360 -8.16 -13.06 -3.96
N ALA A 361 -7.67 -12.46 -5.04
CA ALA A 361 -7.31 -11.05 -5.10
C ALA A 361 -8.52 -10.16 -4.80
N TRP A 362 -9.70 -10.55 -5.25
CA TRP A 362 -10.92 -9.83 -4.95
C TRP A 362 -11.33 -9.87 -3.50
N LEU A 363 -11.41 -11.08 -2.96
CA LEU A 363 -11.81 -11.31 -1.58
C LEU A 363 -10.82 -10.65 -0.62
N ALA A 364 -9.52 -10.73 -0.92
CA ALA A 364 -8.47 -10.16 -0.08
C ALA A 364 -8.30 -8.64 -0.27
N TYR A 365 -8.42 -8.13 -1.50
CA TYR A 365 -7.95 -6.79 -1.83
C TYR A 365 -9.02 -5.81 -2.34
N GLY A 366 -10.23 -6.27 -2.67
CA GLY A 366 -11.30 -5.39 -3.16
C GLY A 366 -11.63 -4.27 -2.17
N TYR A 367 -11.71 -4.59 -0.88
CA TYR A 367 -11.86 -3.60 0.19
C TYR A 367 -10.67 -2.62 0.22
N LEU A 368 -9.43 -3.09 0.07
CA LEU A 368 -8.25 -2.23 0.11
C LEU A 368 -8.16 -1.29 -1.08
N VAL A 369 -8.49 -1.73 -2.29
CA VAL A 369 -8.53 -0.84 -3.45
C VAL A 369 -9.44 0.34 -3.16
N LEU A 370 -10.62 0.09 -2.59
CA LEU A 370 -11.58 1.11 -2.22
C LEU A 370 -11.09 1.95 -1.04
N TYR A 371 -10.55 1.32 -0.01
CA TYR A 371 -10.03 2.00 1.18
C TYR A 371 -8.89 2.94 0.83
N LEU A 372 -7.87 2.44 0.13
CA LEU A 372 -6.72 3.20 -0.32
C LEU A 372 -7.19 4.32 -1.23
N THR A 373 -8.01 4.03 -2.25
CA THR A 373 -8.57 5.07 -3.13
C THR A 373 -9.24 6.21 -2.36
N LEU A 374 -10.12 5.89 -1.41
CA LEU A 374 -10.90 6.90 -0.70
C LEU A 374 -10.03 7.67 0.29
N SER A 375 -9.14 7.00 1.03
CA SER A 375 -8.20 7.63 1.95
C SER A 375 -7.20 8.53 1.23
N PHE A 376 -6.63 8.04 0.12
CA PHE A 376 -5.59 8.70 -0.64
C PHE A 376 -6.08 9.72 -1.67
N SER A 377 -7.40 9.87 -1.87
CA SER A 377 -7.98 10.94 -2.70
C SER A 377 -8.67 12.03 -1.88
N ARG A 378 -8.67 11.92 -0.55
CA ARG A 378 -9.42 12.83 0.33
C ARG A 378 -8.56 14.02 0.76
N TYR A 379 -8.52 15.09 -0.02
CA TYR A 379 -7.76 16.28 0.38
C TYR A 379 -8.61 17.51 0.62
N ARG A 380 -8.44 18.11 1.79
CA ARG A 380 -8.91 19.46 2.13
C ARG A 380 -7.71 20.21 2.67
N ILE A 381 -7.26 21.21 1.92
CA ILE A 381 -6.16 22.07 2.32
C ILE A 381 -6.70 23.05 3.36
N ILE A 382 -6.06 23.09 4.53
CA ILE A 382 -6.37 24.03 5.59
C ILE A 382 -5.05 24.68 5.99
N LYS A 383 -4.79 25.90 5.48
CA LYS A 383 -3.51 26.59 5.66
C LYS A 383 -3.11 26.65 7.15
N GLY A 384 -1.89 26.23 7.46
CA GLY A 384 -1.30 26.23 8.80
C GLY A 384 -1.87 25.16 9.75
N HIS A 385 -2.83 24.34 9.32
CA HIS A 385 -3.46 23.35 10.19
C HIS A 385 -2.61 22.08 10.34
N ILE A 386 -2.35 21.70 11.58
CA ILE A 386 -1.73 20.43 11.95
C ILE A 386 -2.75 19.61 12.73
N GLY A 387 -3.24 18.54 12.10
CA GLY A 387 -4.10 17.55 12.72
C GLY A 387 -3.36 16.75 13.78
N LYS A 388 -4.08 16.38 14.85
CA LYS A 388 -3.58 15.46 15.87
C LYS A 388 -3.46 14.05 15.28
N LEU A 389 -2.46 13.28 15.72
CA LEU A 389 -2.30 11.87 15.35
C LEU A 389 -3.32 11.02 16.13
N THR A 390 -4.58 11.06 15.70
CA THR A 390 -5.68 10.32 16.31
C THR A 390 -6.40 9.46 15.29
N VAL A 391 -6.70 8.22 15.66
CA VAL A 391 -7.47 7.28 14.84
C VAL A 391 -8.90 7.23 15.39
N PRO A 392 -9.89 7.82 14.70
CA PRO A 392 -11.27 7.77 15.15
C PRO A 392 -11.86 6.36 14.91
N MET A 393 -12.84 5.94 15.70
CA MET A 393 -13.41 4.57 15.58
C MET A 393 -14.07 4.28 14.22
N ASP A 394 -14.45 5.32 13.47
CA ASP A 394 -15.06 5.20 12.14
C ASP A 394 -14.04 5.17 10.99
N PHE A 395 -12.74 5.08 11.28
CA PHE A 395 -11.68 5.09 10.25
C PHE A 395 -11.78 3.94 9.23
N PHE A 396 -12.44 2.83 9.60
CA PHE A 396 -12.68 1.69 8.70
C PHE A 396 -13.54 2.04 7.48
N ILE A 397 -14.35 3.08 7.57
CA ILE A 397 -15.21 3.54 6.48
C ILE A 397 -14.72 4.92 6.04
N PRO A 398 -13.81 4.99 5.04
CA PRO A 398 -13.35 6.27 4.57
C PRO A 398 -14.52 7.06 3.96
N LYS A 399 -14.84 8.20 4.57
CA LYS A 399 -15.95 9.06 4.15
C LYS A 399 -15.55 9.89 2.92
N PRO A 400 -16.42 10.05 1.90
CA PRO A 400 -16.15 10.93 0.78
C PRO A 400 -15.99 12.39 1.24
N VAL A 401 -15.18 13.17 0.52
CA VAL A 401 -15.08 14.62 0.74
C VAL A 401 -16.47 15.23 0.56
N ARG A 402 -17.03 15.84 1.61
CA ARG A 402 -18.24 16.67 1.48
C ARG A 402 -17.83 17.92 0.69
N LYS A 403 -18.49 18.16 -0.45
CA LYS A 403 -18.49 19.49 -1.05
C LYS A 403 -19.35 20.36 -0.12
N GLU A 404 -18.70 21.22 0.66
CA GLU A 404 -19.37 22.35 1.32
C GLU A 404 -19.45 23.50 0.32
#